data_AF-A0A950WD88-F1
#
_entry.id   AF-A0A950WD88-F1
#
_cell.length_a   1.000
_cell.length_b   1.000
_cell.length_c   1.000
_cell.angle_alpha   90.00
_cell.angle_beta   90.00
_cell.angle_gamma   90.00
#
_symmetry.space_group_name_H-M   'P 1'
#
loop_
_entity.id
_entity.type
_entity.pdbx_description
1 polymer ?
#
loop_
_entity_poly.entity_id
_entity_poly.type
_entity_poly.pdbx_seq_one_letter_code
_entity_poly.pdbx_strand_id
1 'polypeptide(L)'
;MDTERCTVVVSVNGVRYEREVEPRLLLSDFIRHELRLAGTHVGCEHGVCGACTVLFDAEPVRSCLMFAAQANGHEIMTVEGLAPAADRLHPLQEAMHAALGLQCG
;
A
#
# COMPACT_ATOMS: atom_id res chain seq x y z
N MET A 1 18.80 21.40 4.78
CA MET A 1 19.57 20.28 4.19
C MET A 1 18.91 19.96 2.89
N ASP A 2 19.63 20.09 1.78
CA ASP A 2 19.12 19.72 0.47
C ASP A 2 19.09 18.19 0.44
N THR A 3 17.88 17.62 0.47
CA THR A 3 17.73 16.16 0.59
C THR A 3 17.71 15.62 -0.82
N GLU A 4 18.72 14.83 -1.18
CA GLU A 4 18.79 14.14 -2.46
C GLU A 4 17.46 13.39 -2.69
N ARG A 5 16.85 13.57 -3.88
CA ARG A 5 15.57 12.96 -4.26
C ARG A 5 15.79 11.92 -5.34
N CYS A 6 14.88 10.96 -5.41
CA CYS A 6 14.85 9.95 -6.46
C CYS A 6 13.46 9.87 -7.10
N THR A 7 13.45 9.63 -8.40
CA THR A 7 12.23 9.33 -9.16
C THR A 7 11.78 7.90 -8.89
N VAL A 8 10.53 7.73 -8.49
CA VAL A 8 9.87 6.43 -8.36
C VAL A 8 8.71 6.36 -9.35
N VAL A 9 8.80 5.40 -10.27
CA VAL A 9 7.74 5.00 -11.19
C VAL A 9 7.20 3.67 -10.74
N VAL A 10 5.92 3.57 -10.39
CA VAL A 10 5.32 2.35 -9.84
C VAL A 10 3.88 2.20 -10.31
N SER A 11 3.44 0.96 -10.52
CA SER A 11 2.03 0.66 -10.79
C SER A 11 1.35 0.31 -9.47
N VAL A 12 0.28 1.02 -9.10
CA VAL A 12 -0.51 0.72 -7.90
C VAL A 12 -1.96 0.51 -8.30
N ASN A 13 -2.51 -0.68 -8.01
CA ASN A 13 -3.86 -1.09 -8.40
C ASN A 13 -4.13 -0.88 -9.91
N GLY A 14 -3.15 -1.22 -10.76
CA GLY A 14 -3.21 -1.04 -12.21
C GLY A 14 -3.03 0.40 -12.72
N VAL A 15 -2.85 1.39 -11.83
CA VAL A 15 -2.62 2.79 -12.21
C VAL A 15 -1.13 3.13 -12.07
N ARG A 16 -0.53 3.69 -13.13
CA ARG A 16 0.88 4.14 -13.11
C ARG A 16 1.01 5.47 -12.36
N TYR A 17 1.90 5.51 -11.39
CA TYR A 17 2.32 6.71 -10.65
C TYR A 17 3.80 7.03 -10.90
N GLU A 18 4.13 8.30 -10.88
CA GLU A 18 5.50 8.82 -11.00
C GLU A 18 5.68 9.98 -10.02
N ARG A 19 6.68 9.90 -9.13
CA ARG A 19 6.89 10.85 -8.03
C ARG A 19 8.37 11.02 -7.71
N GLU A 20 8.75 12.24 -7.34
CA GLU A 20 10.06 12.57 -6.76
C GLU A 20 9.98 12.48 -5.22
N VAL A 21 10.72 11.56 -4.61
CA VAL A 21 10.63 11.28 -3.17
C VAL A 21 11.99 11.27 -2.49
N GLU A 22 12.00 11.45 -1.17
CA GLU A 22 13.20 11.20 -0.39
C GLU A 22 13.54 9.69 -0.43
N PRO A 23 14.82 9.28 -0.59
CA PRO A 23 15.23 7.89 -0.65
C PRO A 23 14.81 7.05 0.56
N ARG A 24 14.64 7.69 1.72
CA ARG A 24 14.22 7.07 2.98
C ARG A 24 12.70 6.94 3.15
N LEU A 25 11.91 7.47 2.22
CA LEU A 25 10.46 7.43 2.33
C LEU A 25 9.99 5.96 2.32
N LEU A 26 9.28 5.55 3.36
CA LEU A 26 8.72 4.20 3.45
C LEU A 26 7.60 4.01 2.43
N LEU A 27 7.44 2.80 1.92
CA LEU A 27 6.40 2.46 0.95
C LEU A 27 5.00 2.66 1.56
N SER A 28 4.81 2.38 2.85
CA SER A 28 3.56 2.70 3.56
C SER A 28 3.21 4.18 3.47
N ASP A 29 4.19 5.04 3.68
CA ASP A 29 3.98 6.49 3.72
C ASP A 29 3.80 7.05 2.31
N PHE A 30 4.53 6.51 1.33
CA PHE A 30 4.31 6.82 -0.07
C PHE A 30 2.87 6.53 -0.50
N ILE A 31 2.36 5.34 -0.20
CA ILE A 31 0.98 4.95 -0.54
C ILE A 31 -0.02 5.88 0.16
N ARG A 32 0.15 6.12 1.46
CA ARG A 32 -0.81 6.88 2.29
C ARG A 32 -0.81 8.38 2.00
N HIS A 33 0.36 8.96 1.78
CA HIS A 33 0.54 10.42 1.75
C HIS A 33 0.81 10.96 0.36
N GLU A 34 1.67 10.31 -0.43
CA GLU A 34 1.99 10.75 -1.80
C GLU A 34 0.91 10.33 -2.80
N LEU A 35 0.38 9.11 -2.66
CA LEU A 35 -0.68 8.58 -3.53
C LEU A 35 -2.09 8.81 -2.98
N ARG A 36 -2.21 9.13 -1.68
CA ARG A 36 -3.48 9.35 -0.96
C ARG A 36 -4.40 8.12 -0.97
N LEU A 37 -3.81 6.92 -0.95
CA LEU A 37 -4.50 5.65 -0.77
C LEU A 37 -4.45 5.28 0.72
N ALA A 38 -5.52 5.57 1.44
CA ALA A 38 -5.54 5.57 2.90
C ALA A 38 -5.81 4.20 3.54
N GLY A 39 -6.17 3.18 2.75
CA GLY A 39 -6.58 1.86 3.22
C GLY A 39 -5.44 1.01 3.77
N THR A 40 -4.19 1.29 3.38
CA THR A 40 -3.01 0.69 4.03
C THR A 40 -2.76 1.38 5.38
N HIS A 41 -2.79 0.62 6.48
CA HIS A 41 -2.62 1.16 7.83
C HIS A 41 -1.21 0.96 8.38
N VAL A 42 -0.82 1.81 9.33
CA VAL A 42 0.46 1.70 10.04
C VAL A 42 0.14 1.62 11.53
N GLY A 43 0.53 0.51 12.17
CA GLY A 43 0.30 0.29 13.60
C GLY A 43 1.58 0.22 14.41
N CYS A 44 2.54 -0.60 13.97
CA CYS A 44 3.77 -0.84 14.73
C CYS A 44 5.05 -0.31 14.09
N GLU A 45 5.07 -0.03 12.78
CA GLU A 45 6.25 0.43 11.99
C GLU A 45 7.48 -0.49 11.96
N HIS A 46 7.48 -1.57 12.74
CA HIS A 46 8.62 -2.49 12.86
C HIS A 46 8.29 -3.93 12.39
N GLY A 47 7.30 -4.08 11.48
CA GLY A 47 6.98 -5.34 10.80
C GLY A 47 6.10 -6.36 11.54
N VAL A 48 5.83 -6.15 12.82
CA VAL A 48 5.13 -7.11 13.69
C VAL A 48 3.63 -7.23 13.41
N CYS A 49 2.88 -6.11 13.41
CA CYS A 49 1.41 -6.13 13.43
C CYS A 49 0.75 -6.53 12.10
N GLY A 50 1.41 -6.27 10.97
CA GLY A 50 0.89 -6.57 9.64
C GLY A 50 -0.19 -5.67 9.07
N ALA A 51 -0.62 -4.62 9.79
CA ALA A 51 -1.61 -3.66 9.30
C ALA A 51 -1.20 -2.95 7.98
N CYS A 52 0.11 -2.91 7.69
CA CYS A 52 0.70 -2.28 6.52
C CYS A 52 0.90 -3.23 5.33
N THR A 53 0.29 -4.41 5.35
CA THR A 53 0.50 -5.39 4.29
C THR A 53 -0.14 -4.98 2.98
N VAL A 54 0.67 -5.08 1.92
CA VAL A 54 0.31 -4.90 0.51
C VAL A 54 0.88 -6.07 -0.27
N LEU A 55 0.39 -6.32 -1.48
CA LEU A 55 1.05 -7.23 -2.40
C LEU A 55 2.08 -6.45 -3.22
N PHE A 56 3.29 -6.96 -3.30
CA PHE A 56 4.38 -6.50 -4.15
C PHE A 56 4.66 -7.60 -5.17
N ASP A 57 4.40 -7.35 -6.45
CA ASP A 57 4.46 -8.37 -7.50
C ASP A 57 3.73 -9.68 -7.10
N ALA A 58 2.50 -9.53 -6.59
CA ALA A 58 1.64 -10.60 -6.04
C ALA A 58 2.10 -11.27 -4.73
N GLU A 59 3.25 -10.90 -4.16
CA GLU A 59 3.72 -11.44 -2.88
C GLU A 59 3.44 -10.49 -1.70
N PRO A 60 2.95 -10.98 -0.55
CA PRO A 60 2.64 -10.12 0.59
C PRO A 60 3.91 -9.60 1.27
N VAL A 61 4.01 -8.28 1.42
CA VAL A 61 5.15 -7.62 2.09
C VAL A 61 4.70 -6.67 3.20
N ARG A 62 5.60 -6.33 4.12
CA ARG A 62 5.38 -5.27 5.12
C ARG A 62 5.84 -3.93 4.53
N SER A 63 4.91 -3.10 4.05
CA SER A 63 5.26 -1.84 3.38
C SER A 63 5.97 -0.82 4.30
N CYS A 64 5.83 -0.94 5.61
CA CYS A 64 6.57 -0.10 6.58
C CYS A 64 8.06 -0.48 6.73
N LEU A 65 8.50 -1.60 6.15
CA LEU A 65 9.90 -2.05 6.16
C LEU A 65 10.56 -2.01 4.78
N MET A 66 9.92 -1.36 3.81
CA MET A 66 10.40 -1.19 2.45
C MET A 66 10.40 0.28 2.09
N PHE A 67 11.45 0.76 1.42
CA PHE A 67 11.47 2.12 0.89
C PHE A 67 10.68 2.20 -0.43
N ALA A 68 10.05 3.35 -0.68
CA ALA A 68 9.37 3.63 -1.94
C ALA A 68 10.31 3.51 -3.14
N ALA A 69 11.58 3.90 -2.97
CA ALA A 69 12.63 3.75 -3.99
C ALA A 69 12.80 2.31 -4.46
N GLN A 70 12.60 1.32 -3.57
CA GLN A 70 12.71 -0.10 -3.91
C GLN A 70 11.51 -0.62 -4.71
N ALA A 71 10.41 0.15 -4.76
CA ALA A 71 9.23 -0.19 -5.56
C ALA A 71 9.26 0.38 -6.98
N ASN A 72 10.34 1.08 -7.35
CA ASN A 72 10.49 1.60 -8.70
C ASN A 72 10.51 0.47 -9.75
N GLY A 73 9.60 0.52 -10.70
CA GLY A 73 9.40 -0.45 -11.77
C GLY A 73 8.49 -1.63 -11.42
N HIS A 74 7.94 -1.67 -10.20
CA HIS A 74 7.17 -2.81 -9.70
C HIS A 74 5.66 -2.56 -9.66
N GLU A 75 4.90 -3.61 -9.34
CA GLU A 75 3.45 -3.56 -9.17
C GLU A 75 3.07 -3.74 -7.69
N ILE A 76 2.21 -2.85 -7.19
CA ILE A 76 1.63 -2.89 -5.86
C ILE A 76 0.13 -3.07 -5.94
N MET A 77 -0.41 -3.97 -5.12
CA MET A 77 -1.86 -4.04 -4.85
C MET A 77 -2.15 -3.69 -3.40
N THR A 78 -3.04 -2.74 -3.19
CA THR A 78 -3.55 -2.33 -1.87
C THR A 78 -4.99 -2.79 -1.70
N VAL A 79 -5.58 -2.58 -0.51
CA VAL A 79 -6.97 -2.97 -0.23
C VAL A 79 -7.98 -2.29 -1.15
N GLU A 80 -7.70 -1.05 -1.58
CA GLU A 80 -8.50 -0.30 -2.54
C GLU A 80 -8.60 -0.99 -3.90
N GLY A 81 -7.61 -1.81 -4.27
CA GLY A 81 -7.58 -2.56 -5.52
C GLY A 81 -8.37 -3.88 -5.49
N LEU A 82 -8.85 -4.33 -4.34
CA LEU A 82 -9.57 -5.61 -4.23
C LEU A 82 -10.98 -5.55 -4.85
N ALA A 83 -11.66 -4.42 -4.65
CA ALA A 83 -13.03 -4.24 -5.11
C ALA A 83 -13.08 -4.11 -6.64
N PRO A 84 -13.92 -4.89 -7.35
CA PRO A 84 -14.01 -4.81 -8.81
C PRO A 84 -14.67 -3.52 -9.31
N ALA A 85 -15.42 -2.84 -8.43
CA ALA A 85 -16.05 -1.55 -8.67
C ALA A 85 -16.32 -0.85 -7.33
N ALA A 86 -16.52 0.47 -7.34
CA ALA A 86 -16.74 1.26 -6.11
C ALA A 86 -17.98 0.84 -5.30
N ASP A 87 -18.97 0.22 -5.95
CA ASP A 87 -20.23 -0.23 -5.36
C ASP A 87 -20.27 -1.75 -5.10
N ARG A 88 -19.14 -2.46 -5.29
CA ARG A 88 -19.07 -3.92 -5.15
C ARG A 88 -17.89 -4.33 -4.30
N LEU A 89 -18.13 -5.22 -3.36
CA LEU A 89 -17.09 -5.83 -2.55
C LEU A 89 -16.44 -6.99 -3.30
N HIS A 90 -15.16 -7.23 -3.02
CA HIS A 90 -14.52 -8.49 -3.35
C HIS A 90 -15.16 -9.63 -2.54
N PRO A 91 -15.27 -10.87 -3.05
CA PRO A 91 -15.85 -11.99 -2.30
C PRO A 91 -15.24 -12.21 -0.91
N LEU A 92 -13.94 -11.92 -0.75
CA LEU A 92 -13.26 -11.94 0.55
C LEU A 92 -13.78 -10.85 1.52
N GLN A 93 -14.01 -9.63 1.01
CA GLN A 93 -14.56 -8.53 1.81
C GLN A 93 -16.00 -8.82 2.22
N GLU A 94 -16.82 -9.40 1.33
CA GLU A 94 -18.18 -9.85 1.64
C GLU A 94 -18.19 -10.92 2.73
N ALA A 95 -17.31 -11.91 2.63
CA ALA A 95 -17.19 -12.99 3.61
C ALA A 95 -16.78 -12.46 4.99
N MET A 96 -15.79 -11.55 5.05
CA MET A 96 -15.39 -10.88 6.29
C MET A 96 -16.55 -10.13 6.93
N HIS A 97 -17.34 -9.40 6.13
CA HIS A 97 -18.51 -8.67 6.62
C HIS A 97 -19.60 -9.63 7.16
N ALA A 98 -19.96 -10.65 6.38
CA ALA A 98 -21.00 -11.62 6.75
C ALA A 98 -20.64 -12.42 8.01
N ALA A 99 -19.35 -12.68 8.22
CA ALA A 99 -18.85 -13.41 9.37
C ALA A 99 -18.55 -12.52 10.59
N LEU A 100 -18.83 -11.22 10.54
CA LEU A 100 -18.46 -10.25 11.58
C LEU A 100 -16.95 -10.28 11.90
N GLY A 101 -16.12 -10.46 10.87
CA GLY A 101 -14.68 -10.65 10.96
C GLY A 101 -13.86 -9.40 11.29
N LEU A 102 -14.52 -8.25 11.52
CA LEU A 102 -13.90 -6.97 11.88
C LEU A 102 -14.72 -6.21 12.92
N GLN A 103 -14.05 -5.37 13.71
CA GLN A 103 -14.69 -4.47 14.69
C GLN A 103 -14.24 -3.02 14.49
N CYS A 104 -13.08 -2.64 15.04
CA CYS A 104 -12.52 -1.30 14.86
C CYS A 104 -11.97 -1.04 13.45
N GLY A 105 -11.83 -2.11 12.67
CA GLY A 105 -11.29 -2.16 11.31
C GLY A 105 -11.12 -3.62 10.91
#